data_AF-A0A964Z2V6-F1
#
_entry.id   AF-A0A964Z2V6-F1
#
_cell.length_a   1.000
_cell.length_b   1.000
_cell.length_c   1.000
_cell.angle_alpha   90.00
_cell.angle_beta   90.00
_cell.angle_gamma   90.00
#
_symmetry.space_group_name_H-M   'P 1'
#
loop_
_entity.id
_entity.type
_entity.pdbx_description
1 polymer ?
#
loop_
_entity_poly.entity_id
_entity_poly.type
_entity_poly.pdbx_seq_one_letter_code
_entity_poly.pdbx_strand_id
1 'polypeptide(L)' 'EVGRNEPCPCGSGKKYKRCHGASGN' A
#
# COMPACT_ATOMS: atom_id res chain seq x y z
N GLU A 1 11.86 -1.35 -3.98
CA GLU A 1 10.49 -1.92 -4.08
C GLU A 1 9.74 -1.59 -2.79
N VAL A 2 8.49 -1.12 -2.83
CA VAL A 2 7.69 -0.90 -1.61
C VAL A 2 7.05 -2.23 -1.21
N GLY A 3 7.43 -2.74 -0.05
CA GLY A 3 6.87 -3.96 0.52
C GLY A 3 5.37 -3.83 0.75
N ARG A 4 4.61 -4.90 0.48
CA ARG A 4 3.15 -4.94 0.66
C ARG A 4 2.69 -4.55 2.08
N ASN A 5 3.51 -4.78 3.10
CA ASN A 5 3.21 -4.44 4.50
C ASN A 5 3.68 -3.04 4.94
N GLU A 6 4.52 -2.37 4.15
CA GLU A 6 5.02 -1.03 4.46
C GLU A 6 3.92 0.04 4.32
N PRO A 7 4.05 1.21 4.98
CA PRO A 7 3.15 2.34 4.74
C PRO A 7 3.16 2.76 3.27
N CYS A 8 2.00 3.17 2.77
CA CYS A 8 1.84 3.56 1.38
C CYS A 8 2.47 4.94 1.13
N PRO A 9 3.30 5.11 0.08
CA PRO A 9 4.00 6.36 -0.20
C PRO A 9 3.09 7.54 -0.59
N CYS A 10 1.79 7.31 -0.78
CA CYS A 10 0.81 8.36 -1.09
C CYS A 10 0.39 9.21 0.12
N GLY A 11 0.94 8.95 1.32
CA GLY A 11 0.60 9.70 2.54
C GLY A 11 -0.75 9.34 3.15
N SER A 12 -1.44 8.30 2.68
CA SER A 12 -2.76 7.91 3.20
C SER A 12 -2.74 7.27 4.60
N GLY A 13 -1.56 6.98 5.15
CA GLY A 13 -1.40 6.23 6.40
C GLY A 13 -1.77 4.74 6.32
N LYS A 14 -2.29 4.26 5.19
CA LYS A 14 -2.62 2.85 4.96
C LYS A 14 -1.37 2.05 4.57
N LYS A 15 -1.36 0.74 4.85
CA LYS A 15 -0.35 -0.18 4.30
C LYS A 15 -0.47 -0.25 2.78
N TYR A 16 0.65 -0.41 2.06
CA TYR A 16 0.69 -0.45 0.60
C TYR A 16 -0.31 -1.46 0.03
N LYS A 17 -0.38 -2.69 0.57
CA LYS A 17 -1.35 -3.73 0.15
C LYS A 17 -2.83 -3.39 0.34
N ARG A 18 -3.16 -2.34 1.10
CA ARG A 18 -4.53 -1.88 1.36
C ARG A 18 -4.81 -0.52 0.70
N CYS A 19 -3.94 -0.07 -0.18
CA CYS A 19 -4.05 1.20 -0.88
C CYS A 19 -3.66 0.99 -2.35
N HIS A 20 -2.56 1.57 -2.83
CA HIS A 20 -2.12 1.43 -4.23
C HIS A 20 -1.58 0.04 -4.59
N GLY A 21 -1.24 -0.77 -3.58
CA GLY A 21 -0.94 -2.20 -3.74
C GLY A 21 -2.15 -3.10 -3.46
N ALA A 22 -3.36 -2.56 -3.39
CA ALA A 22 -4.57 -3.38 -3.40
C ALA A 22 -4.78 -3.87 -4.83
N SER A 23 -4.25 -5.05 -5.12
CA SER A 23 -4.66 -5.81 -6.30
C SER A 23 -6.07 -6.32 -6.00
N GLY A 24 -7.08 -5.50 -6.29
CA GLY A 24 -8.48 -5.94 -6.33
C GLY A 24 -8.58 -7.10 -7.32
N ASN A 25 -9.36 -8.12 -6.97
CA ASN A 25 -9.71 -9.19 -7.90
C ASN A 25 -10.49 -8.60 -9.08
#